data_AF-A0A955N269-F1
#
_entry.id   AF-A0A955N269-F1
#
_cell.length_a   1.000
_cell.length_b   1.000
_cell.length_c   1.000
_cell.angle_alpha   90.00
_cell.angle_beta   90.00
_cell.angle_gamma   90.00
#
_symmetry.space_group_name_H-M   'P 1'
#
loop_
_entity.id
_entity.type
_entity.pdbx_description
1 polymer ?
#
loop_
_entity_poly.entity_id
_entity_poly.type
_entity_poly.pdbx_seq_one_letter_code
_entity_poly.pdbx_strand_id
1 'polypeptide(L)'
;AESIRDSILAVSGRLDDSLFGPPVNPHRVAEDSTKRLYSGPIDGDGRRSLYVKMTLMEPPKFLATFNQPIPKLTTGARDVTNVPNQALALLNDPFVHEMAGQWSEQLMRDDAARPEERIVGMLAKAFGRTPSRQEIARLADLAYRCAELRGADSEEMLHCQEAWADVAHSIFNLKEFIYVR
;
A
#
# COMPACT_ATOMS: atom_id res chain seq x y z
N ALA A 1 -12.49 0.05 -1.05
CA ALA A 1 -11.70 -0.51 0.06
C ALA A 1 -10.78 -1.66 -0.38
N GLU A 2 -11.33 -2.83 -0.68
CA GLU A 2 -10.62 -4.10 -0.93
C GLU A 2 -9.68 -4.01 -2.12
N SER A 3 -10.15 -3.41 -3.22
CA SER A 3 -9.34 -3.19 -4.42
C SER A 3 -8.08 -2.36 -4.15
N ILE A 4 -8.19 -1.35 -3.29
CA ILE A 4 -7.06 -0.48 -2.90
C ILE A 4 -6.08 -1.28 -2.07
N ARG A 5 -6.54 -1.94 -0.99
CA ARG A 5 -5.70 -2.76 -0.12
C ARG A 5 -4.99 -3.87 -0.91
N ASP A 6 -5.72 -4.61 -1.73
CA ASP A 6 -5.18 -5.73 -2.50
C ASP A 6 -4.18 -5.27 -3.58
N SER A 7 -4.34 -4.06 -4.13
CA SER A 7 -3.33 -3.49 -5.04
C SER A 7 -2.07 -3.05 -4.31
N ILE A 8 -2.17 -2.51 -3.10
CA ILE A 8 -0.99 -2.21 -2.28
C ILE A 8 -0.23 -3.51 -1.99
N LEU A 9 -0.94 -4.58 -1.60
CA LEU A 9 -0.35 -5.91 -1.40
C LEU A 9 0.32 -6.45 -2.68
N ALA A 10 -0.34 -6.32 -3.83
CA ALA A 10 0.19 -6.82 -5.10
C ALA A 10 1.49 -6.11 -5.51
N VAL A 11 1.48 -4.78 -5.42
CA VAL A 11 2.61 -3.95 -5.85
C VAL A 11 3.79 -4.06 -4.89
N SER A 12 3.52 -4.17 -3.59
CA SER A 12 4.54 -4.48 -2.58
C SER A 12 5.01 -5.93 -2.59
N GLY A 13 4.46 -6.81 -3.45
CA GLY A 13 4.81 -8.22 -3.55
C GLY A 13 4.45 -9.06 -2.32
N ARG A 14 3.56 -8.56 -1.46
CA ARG A 14 3.04 -9.25 -0.28
C ARG A 14 1.76 -10.04 -0.55
N LEU A 15 1.11 -9.84 -1.70
CA LEU A 15 -0.15 -10.50 -2.02
C LEU A 15 0.00 -12.04 -2.10
N ASP A 16 -0.71 -12.73 -1.22
CA ASP A 16 -0.97 -14.17 -1.32
C ASP A 16 -2.28 -14.39 -2.09
N ASP A 17 -2.18 -15.05 -3.25
CA ASP A 17 -3.29 -15.34 -4.15
C ASP A 17 -3.98 -16.69 -3.87
N SER A 18 -3.50 -17.45 -2.89
CA SER A 18 -4.01 -18.79 -2.61
C SER A 18 -5.50 -18.77 -2.22
N LEU A 19 -6.25 -19.68 -2.82
CA LEU A 19 -7.69 -19.77 -2.62
C LEU A 19 -8.05 -20.63 -1.41
N PHE A 20 -9.21 -20.34 -0.81
CA PHE A 20 -9.76 -21.06 0.34
C PHE A 20 -8.93 -20.88 1.63
N GLY A 21 -9.24 -21.67 2.66
CA GLY A 21 -8.58 -21.59 3.97
C GLY A 21 -9.32 -20.74 5.00
N PRO A 22 -8.83 -20.73 6.25
CA PRO A 22 -9.44 -19.98 7.34
C PRO A 22 -9.30 -18.46 7.14
N PRO A 23 -10.21 -17.67 7.72
CA PRO A 23 -10.08 -16.21 7.71
C PRO A 23 -8.94 -15.75 8.64
N VAL A 24 -8.32 -14.62 8.29
CA VAL A 24 -7.30 -13.97 9.12
C VAL A 24 -7.94 -12.84 9.93
N ASN A 25 -7.56 -12.71 11.20
CA ASN A 25 -8.02 -11.58 12.02
C ASN A 25 -7.41 -10.27 11.48
N PRO A 26 -8.18 -9.17 11.39
CA PRO A 26 -7.61 -7.88 11.03
C PRO A 26 -6.68 -7.38 12.14
N HIS A 27 -5.73 -6.54 11.77
CA HIS A 27 -4.93 -5.82 12.75
C HIS A 27 -5.78 -4.89 13.60
N ARG A 28 -5.55 -4.96 14.92
CA ARG A 28 -6.17 -4.13 15.95
C ARG A 28 -5.10 -3.62 16.90
N VAL A 29 -5.27 -2.37 17.32
CA VAL A 29 -4.42 -1.73 18.34
C VAL A 29 -4.65 -2.34 19.72
N ALA A 30 -5.88 -2.75 20.02
CA ALA A 30 -6.25 -3.38 21.27
C ALA A 30 -7.18 -4.57 21.01
N GLU A 31 -6.95 -5.67 21.72
CA GLU A 31 -7.82 -6.84 21.69
C GLU A 31 -8.93 -6.72 22.73
N ASP A 32 -10.08 -7.31 22.41
CA ASP A 32 -11.22 -7.43 23.34
C ASP A 32 -11.79 -8.85 23.25
N SER A 33 -11.37 -9.70 24.18
CA SER A 33 -11.81 -11.11 24.24
C SER A 33 -13.30 -11.25 24.51
N THR A 34 -13.91 -10.31 25.24
CA THR A 34 -15.36 -10.32 25.54
C THR A 34 -16.19 -10.13 24.28
N LYS A 35 -15.66 -9.37 23.31
CA LYS A 35 -16.26 -9.14 21.99
C LYS A 35 -15.65 -10.01 20.89
N ARG A 36 -14.74 -10.94 21.25
CA ARG A 36 -14.00 -11.81 20.31
C ARG A 36 -13.24 -11.01 19.24
N LEU A 37 -12.74 -9.84 19.61
CA LEU A 37 -11.92 -8.95 18.78
C LEU A 37 -10.46 -9.29 19.00
N TYR A 38 -9.98 -10.31 18.29
CA TYR A 38 -8.57 -10.67 18.24
C TYR A 38 -7.86 -9.86 17.16
N SER A 39 -6.58 -9.59 17.38
CA SER A 39 -5.70 -8.94 16.42
C SER A 39 -5.03 -9.97 15.53
N GLY A 40 -4.64 -9.53 14.33
CA GLY A 40 -3.77 -10.28 13.44
C GLY A 40 -2.70 -9.36 12.84
N PRO A 41 -1.90 -9.89 11.91
CA PRO A 41 -0.86 -9.13 11.22
C PRO A 41 -1.45 -7.92 10.48
N ILE A 42 -0.64 -6.87 10.36
CA ILE A 42 -1.04 -5.60 9.74
C ILE A 42 -1.44 -5.73 8.27
N ASP A 43 -0.74 -6.59 7.55
CA ASP A 43 -0.99 -6.93 6.16
C ASP A 43 -1.95 -8.12 6.01
N GLY A 44 -2.46 -8.66 7.12
CA GLY A 44 -3.32 -9.83 7.14
C GLY A 44 -2.67 -11.09 6.55
N ASP A 45 -1.38 -11.30 6.80
CA ASP A 45 -0.55 -12.38 6.22
C ASP A 45 -0.48 -12.31 4.69
N GLY A 46 -0.61 -11.10 4.12
CA GLY A 46 -0.65 -10.91 2.68
C GLY A 46 -1.95 -11.40 2.01
N ARG A 47 -2.89 -11.96 2.78
CA ARG A 47 -4.14 -12.50 2.25
C ARG A 47 -4.98 -11.39 1.62
N ARG A 48 -5.64 -11.74 0.51
CA ARG A 48 -6.68 -10.90 -0.14
C ARG A 48 -7.70 -10.42 0.89
N SER A 49 -8.22 -9.21 0.69
CA SER A 49 -9.17 -8.58 1.61
C SER A 49 -10.43 -9.42 1.86
N LEU A 50 -10.79 -10.29 0.92
CA LEU A 50 -11.88 -11.26 1.05
C LEU A 50 -11.70 -12.22 2.25
N TYR A 51 -10.47 -12.55 2.62
CA TYR A 51 -10.16 -13.47 3.72
C TYR A 51 -9.98 -12.75 5.07
N VAL A 52 -10.09 -11.41 5.10
CA VAL A 52 -10.00 -10.65 6.34
C VAL A 52 -11.33 -10.78 7.09
N LYS A 53 -11.25 -11.23 8.34
CA LYS A 53 -12.42 -11.46 9.18
C LYS A 53 -13.16 -10.15 9.46
N MET A 54 -14.44 -10.13 9.09
CA MET A 54 -15.33 -9.00 9.36
C MET A 54 -16.06 -9.17 10.69
N THR A 55 -16.16 -8.08 11.45
CA THR A 55 -16.98 -8.04 12.66
C THR A 55 -17.92 -6.84 12.62
N LEU A 56 -19.14 -7.02 13.16
CA LEU A 56 -20.17 -5.98 13.18
C LEU A 56 -19.85 -4.83 14.14
N MET A 57 -19.01 -5.08 15.15
CA MET A 57 -18.69 -4.13 16.21
C MET A 57 -17.54 -3.22 15.81
N GLU A 58 -16.49 -3.80 15.21
CA GLU A 58 -15.32 -3.05 14.78
C GLU A 58 -14.78 -3.66 13.48
N PRO A 59 -15.18 -3.15 12.30
CA PRO A 59 -14.63 -3.61 11.03
C PRO A 59 -13.13 -3.26 10.91
N PRO A 60 -12.40 -3.89 9.98
CA PRO A 60 -11.01 -3.53 9.71
C PRO A 60 -10.89 -2.04 9.37
N LYS A 61 -10.07 -1.30 10.13
CA LYS A 61 -10.03 0.17 10.07
C LYS A 61 -9.68 0.70 8.67
N PHE A 62 -8.65 0.14 8.03
CA PHE A 62 -8.26 0.53 6.68
C PHE A 62 -9.42 0.38 5.69
N LEU A 63 -10.10 -0.77 5.71
CA LEU A 63 -11.22 -1.02 4.80
C LEU A 63 -12.41 -0.09 5.08
N ALA A 64 -12.73 0.14 6.37
CA ALA A 64 -13.77 1.06 6.78
C ALA A 64 -13.52 2.50 6.28
N THR A 65 -12.27 2.97 6.33
CA THR A 65 -11.89 4.30 5.81
C THR A 65 -12.17 4.46 4.32
N PHE A 66 -12.00 3.40 3.54
CA PHE A 66 -12.25 3.39 2.09
C PHE A 66 -13.64 2.87 1.70
N ASN A 67 -14.66 3.25 2.50
CA ASN A 67 -16.08 2.98 2.29
C ASN A 67 -16.42 1.48 2.15
N GLN A 68 -15.83 0.64 2.98
CA GLN A 68 -16.33 -0.73 3.10
C GLN A 68 -17.83 -0.70 3.49
N PRO A 69 -18.69 -1.51 2.82
CA PRO A 69 -20.11 -1.61 3.19
C PRO A 69 -20.31 -2.00 4.66
N ILE A 70 -21.24 -1.30 5.32
CA ILE A 70 -21.57 -1.56 6.73
C ILE A 70 -22.31 -2.91 6.80
N PRO A 71 -21.80 -3.94 7.51
CA PRO A 71 -22.40 -5.27 7.43
C PRO A 71 -23.80 -5.40 8.06
N LYS A 72 -24.28 -4.35 8.76
CA LYS A 72 -25.64 -4.26 9.33
C LYS A 72 -26.69 -3.75 8.34
N LEU A 73 -26.27 -3.18 7.21
CA LEU A 73 -27.14 -2.49 6.26
C LEU A 73 -26.98 -3.07 4.86
N THR A 74 -28.06 -3.09 4.10
CA THR A 74 -28.03 -3.43 2.69
C THR A 74 -27.46 -2.25 1.90
N THR A 75 -26.41 -2.50 1.12
CA THR A 75 -25.77 -1.48 0.27
C THR A 75 -25.93 -1.89 -1.19
N GLY A 76 -26.76 -1.16 -1.95
CA GLY A 76 -27.05 -1.46 -3.35
C GLY A 76 -25.96 -1.01 -4.34
N ALA A 77 -25.23 0.06 -4.00
CA ALA A 77 -24.10 0.58 -4.75
C ALA A 77 -23.07 1.16 -3.79
N ARG A 78 -21.79 1.18 -4.20
CA ARG A 78 -20.72 1.78 -3.39
C ARG A 78 -20.54 3.24 -3.74
N ASP A 79 -20.42 4.07 -2.72
CA ASP A 79 -20.12 5.48 -2.89
C ASP A 79 -18.65 5.67 -3.28
N VAL A 80 -18.44 6.45 -4.34
CA VAL A 80 -17.12 6.95 -4.72
C VAL A 80 -16.92 8.27 -3.99
N THR A 81 -15.99 8.29 -3.04
CA THR A 81 -15.64 9.51 -2.31
C THR A 81 -14.15 9.81 -2.47
N ASN A 82 -13.80 11.08 -2.31
CA ASN A 82 -12.43 11.59 -2.33
C ASN A 82 -12.15 12.43 -1.07
N VAL A 83 -12.68 11.97 0.06
CA VAL A 83 -12.63 12.73 1.31
C VAL A 83 -11.20 12.89 1.83
N PRO A 84 -10.85 14.02 2.46
CA PRO A 84 -9.50 14.26 2.99
C PRO A 84 -9.00 13.16 3.93
N ASN A 85 -9.89 12.54 4.71
CA ASN A 85 -9.55 11.45 5.62
C ASN A 85 -8.97 10.22 4.90
N GLN A 86 -9.42 9.93 3.68
CA GLN A 86 -8.89 8.81 2.88
C GLN A 86 -7.48 9.09 2.38
N ALA A 87 -7.21 10.33 1.94
CA ALA A 87 -5.85 10.74 1.59
C ALA A 87 -4.93 10.72 2.81
N LEU A 88 -5.43 11.18 3.96
CA LEU A 88 -4.68 11.16 5.21
C LEU A 88 -4.38 9.74 5.70
N ALA A 89 -5.30 8.80 5.48
CA ALA A 89 -5.05 7.39 5.76
C ALA A 89 -3.95 6.81 4.88
N LEU A 90 -3.90 7.12 3.58
CA LEU A 90 -2.78 6.66 2.74
C LEU A 90 -1.44 7.26 3.17
N LEU A 91 -1.45 8.46 3.74
CA LEU A 91 -0.23 9.13 4.17
C LEU A 91 0.30 8.64 5.53
N ASN A 92 -0.56 8.09 6.40
CA ASN A 92 -0.21 7.83 7.80
C ASN A 92 -0.55 6.42 8.29
N ASP A 93 -1.35 5.63 7.55
CA ASP A 93 -1.75 4.32 8.03
C ASP A 93 -0.51 3.39 8.08
N PRO A 94 -0.23 2.75 9.22
CA PRO A 94 0.91 1.85 9.37
C PRO A 94 0.98 0.76 8.30
N PHE A 95 -0.18 0.29 7.80
CA PHE A 95 -0.22 -0.69 6.71
C PHE A 95 0.45 -0.14 5.45
N VAL A 96 0.22 1.12 5.10
CA VAL A 96 0.79 1.71 3.87
C VAL A 96 2.28 1.93 4.02
N HIS A 97 2.74 2.36 5.20
CA HIS A 97 4.17 2.47 5.50
C HIS A 97 4.88 1.11 5.44
N GLU A 98 4.30 0.07 6.04
CA GLU A 98 4.89 -1.26 6.03
C GLU A 98 4.97 -1.84 4.61
N MET A 99 3.92 -1.67 3.81
CA MET A 99 3.93 -2.12 2.42
C MET A 99 4.92 -1.32 1.55
N ALA A 100 5.15 -0.04 1.84
CA ALA A 100 6.17 0.76 1.17
C ALA A 100 7.58 0.26 1.52
N GLY A 101 7.83 -0.09 2.79
CA GLY A 101 9.07 -0.71 3.23
C GLY A 101 9.29 -2.10 2.62
N GLN A 102 8.28 -2.95 2.60
CA GLN A 102 8.35 -4.27 1.95
C GLN A 102 8.63 -4.16 0.44
N TRP A 103 8.05 -3.16 -0.22
CA TRP A 103 8.36 -2.90 -1.62
C TRP A 103 9.81 -2.44 -1.79
N SER A 104 10.31 -1.53 -0.94
CA SER A 104 11.70 -1.06 -1.05
C SER A 104 12.73 -2.17 -0.78
N GLU A 105 12.45 -3.10 0.13
CA GLU A 105 13.27 -4.30 0.34
C GLU A 105 13.39 -5.16 -0.93
N GLN A 106 12.31 -5.28 -1.70
CA GLN A 106 12.35 -5.99 -2.98
C GLN A 106 13.20 -5.22 -4.00
N LEU A 107 13.04 -3.90 -4.06
CA LEU A 107 13.80 -3.05 -4.98
C LEU A 107 15.31 -3.11 -4.71
N MET A 108 15.75 -3.35 -3.47
CA MET A 108 17.17 -3.55 -3.14
C MET A 108 17.77 -4.81 -3.78
N ARG A 109 16.93 -5.76 -4.21
CA ARG A 109 17.33 -6.98 -4.92
C ARG A 109 17.24 -6.85 -6.44
N ASP A 110 16.77 -5.71 -6.96
CA ASP A 110 16.68 -5.46 -8.40
C ASP A 110 18.03 -5.01 -8.96
N ASP A 111 18.44 -5.59 -10.09
CA ASP A 111 19.68 -5.29 -10.82
C ASP A 111 19.61 -3.99 -11.66
N ALA A 112 18.74 -3.05 -11.31
CA ALA A 112 18.65 -1.77 -12.02
C ALA A 112 19.98 -1.01 -11.89
N ALA A 113 20.57 -0.61 -13.02
CA ALA A 113 21.84 0.12 -13.01
C ALA A 113 21.63 1.61 -12.72
N ARG A 114 20.40 2.10 -12.94
CA ARG A 114 20.04 3.50 -12.78
C ARG A 114 18.69 3.68 -12.08
N PRO A 115 18.49 4.79 -11.35
CA PRO A 115 17.22 5.10 -10.70
C PRO A 115 16.04 5.13 -11.66
N GLU A 116 16.25 5.67 -12.87
CA GLU A 116 15.21 5.75 -13.91
C GLU A 116 14.71 4.37 -14.34
N GLU A 117 15.59 3.37 -14.41
CA GLU A 117 15.24 2.00 -14.78
C GLU A 117 14.37 1.37 -13.69
N ARG A 118 14.74 1.56 -12.42
CA ARG A 118 13.94 1.12 -11.27
C ARG A 118 12.57 1.79 -11.24
N ILE A 119 12.52 3.10 -11.48
CA ILE A 119 11.26 3.87 -11.53
C ILE A 119 10.36 3.39 -12.66
N VAL A 120 10.92 3.06 -13.83
CA VAL A 120 10.14 2.49 -14.93
C VAL A 120 9.48 1.18 -14.49
N GLY A 121 10.23 0.30 -13.83
CA GLY A 121 9.68 -0.94 -13.25
C GLY A 121 8.60 -0.69 -12.20
N MET A 122 8.82 0.28 -11.29
CA MET A 122 7.86 0.62 -10.25
C MET A 122 6.53 1.13 -10.83
N LEU A 123 6.59 2.06 -11.78
CA LEU A 123 5.42 2.63 -12.43
C LEU A 123 4.67 1.60 -13.28
N ALA A 124 5.40 0.75 -14.00
CA ALA A 124 4.80 -0.34 -14.77
C ALA A 124 4.08 -1.34 -13.84
N LYS A 125 4.68 -1.70 -12.70
CA LYS A 125 4.07 -2.59 -11.70
C LYS A 125 2.84 -1.95 -11.04
N ALA A 126 2.89 -0.65 -10.74
CA ALA A 126 1.81 0.06 -10.06
C ALA A 126 0.62 0.39 -10.96
N PHE A 127 0.86 0.78 -12.21
CA PHE A 127 -0.15 1.33 -13.11
C PHE A 127 -0.44 0.48 -14.36
N GLY A 128 0.34 -0.56 -14.63
CA GLY A 128 0.12 -1.44 -15.77
C GLY A 128 0.31 -0.76 -17.14
N ARG A 129 1.02 0.36 -17.20
CA ARG A 129 1.29 1.13 -18.43
C ARG A 129 2.73 1.60 -18.51
N THR A 130 3.15 1.97 -19.72
CA THR A 130 4.46 2.62 -19.93
C THR A 130 4.43 4.04 -19.33
N PRO A 131 5.40 4.37 -18.45
CA PRO A 131 5.48 5.71 -17.87
C PRO A 131 6.00 6.74 -18.87
N SER A 132 5.55 7.98 -18.72
CA SER A 132 6.04 9.11 -19.51
C SER A 132 7.41 9.58 -19.04
N ARG A 133 8.17 10.23 -19.93
CA ARG A 133 9.48 10.82 -19.59
C ARG A 133 9.41 11.82 -18.44
N GLN A 134 8.29 12.56 -18.32
CA GLN A 134 8.10 13.53 -17.24
C GLN A 134 7.87 12.85 -15.89
N GLU A 135 7.14 11.74 -15.84
CA GLU A 135 6.90 10.98 -14.60
C GLU A 135 8.20 10.36 -14.09
N ILE A 136 8.99 9.77 -14.99
CA ILE A 136 10.29 9.20 -14.66
C ILE A 136 11.21 10.28 -14.07
N ALA A 137 11.32 11.44 -14.75
CA ALA A 137 12.16 12.53 -14.29
C ALA A 137 11.75 13.08 -12.92
N ARG A 138 10.44 13.24 -12.67
CA ARG A 138 9.94 13.75 -11.37
C ARG A 138 10.18 12.77 -10.22
N LEU A 139 9.99 11.48 -10.45
CA LEU A 139 10.24 10.46 -9.42
C LEU A 139 11.74 10.23 -9.20
N ALA A 140 12.58 10.41 -10.22
CA ALA A 140 14.02 10.36 -10.06
C ALA A 140 14.50 11.52 -9.18
N ASP A 141 14.06 12.74 -9.49
CA ASP A 141 14.30 13.94 -8.67
C ASP A 141 13.78 13.76 -7.23
N LEU A 142 12.62 13.13 -7.04
CA LEU A 142 12.14 12.75 -5.70
C LEU A 142 13.08 11.76 -5.01
N ALA A 143 13.53 10.71 -5.69
CA ALA A 143 14.43 9.70 -5.13
C ALA A 143 15.74 10.31 -4.64
N TYR A 144 16.35 11.21 -5.43
CA TYR A 144 17.55 11.95 -5.03
C TYR A 144 17.30 12.82 -3.79
N ARG A 145 16.20 13.59 -3.76
CA ARG A 145 15.87 14.41 -2.58
C ARG A 145 15.59 13.57 -1.33
N CYS A 146 14.93 12.42 -1.48
CA CYS A 146 14.71 11.50 -0.38
C CYS A 146 16.04 10.94 0.13
N ALA A 147 16.97 10.55 -0.75
CA ALA A 147 18.29 10.09 -0.34
C ALA A 147 19.09 11.19 0.39
N GLU A 148 19.08 12.42 -0.11
CA GLU A 148 19.73 13.56 0.54
C GLU A 148 19.18 13.80 1.95
N LEU A 149 17.85 13.77 2.12
CA LEU A 149 17.20 13.90 3.43
C LEU A 149 17.55 12.75 4.40
N ARG A 150 17.92 11.59 3.87
CA ARG A 150 18.37 10.41 4.63
C ARG A 150 19.89 10.38 4.83
N GLY A 151 20.62 11.37 4.31
CA GLY A 151 22.06 11.50 4.45
C GLY A 151 22.87 10.61 3.49
N ALA A 152 22.27 10.13 2.41
CA ALA A 152 22.93 9.34 1.38
C ALA A 152 23.34 10.24 0.19
N ASP A 153 24.55 10.05 -0.31
CA ASP A 153 25.04 10.76 -1.50
C ASP A 153 24.40 10.23 -2.78
N SER A 154 24.57 10.96 -3.90
CA SER A 154 23.97 10.58 -5.19
C SER A 154 24.41 9.21 -5.70
N GLU A 155 25.64 8.77 -5.37
CA GLU A 155 26.16 7.45 -5.73
C GLU A 155 25.54 6.33 -4.87
N GLU A 156 25.14 6.64 -3.64
CA GLU A 156 24.58 5.68 -2.69
C GLU A 156 23.05 5.59 -2.75
N MET A 157 22.39 6.58 -3.36
CA MET A 157 20.92 6.67 -3.43
C MET A 157 20.26 5.39 -3.98
N LEU A 158 20.88 4.74 -4.97
CA LEU A 158 20.36 3.49 -5.53
C LEU A 158 20.34 2.35 -4.50
N HIS A 159 21.18 2.42 -3.48
CA HIS A 159 21.27 1.45 -2.37
C HIS A 159 20.61 1.93 -1.07
N CYS A 160 20.08 3.16 -1.05
CA CYS A 160 19.37 3.71 0.12
C CYS A 160 17.92 3.20 0.18
N GLN A 161 17.68 2.12 0.93
CA GLN A 161 16.37 1.49 1.06
C GLN A 161 15.29 2.47 1.54
N GLU A 162 15.62 3.36 2.48
CA GLU A 162 14.69 4.33 3.06
C GLU A 162 14.20 5.34 2.02
N ALA A 163 15.08 5.80 1.12
CA ALA A 163 14.69 6.68 0.02
C ALA A 163 13.71 6.00 -0.93
N TRP A 164 13.92 4.71 -1.22
CA TRP A 164 13.00 3.93 -2.05
C TRP A 164 11.68 3.62 -1.34
N ALA A 165 11.67 3.50 -0.02
CA ALA A 165 10.43 3.40 0.76
C ALA A 165 9.62 4.71 0.66
N ASP A 166 10.27 5.87 0.73
CA ASP A 166 9.62 7.18 0.57
C ASP A 166 9.04 7.37 -0.86
N VAL A 167 9.76 6.90 -1.89
CA VAL A 167 9.27 6.87 -3.28
C VAL A 167 8.08 5.92 -3.43
N ALA A 168 8.16 4.70 -2.91
CA ALA A 168 7.07 3.72 -2.92
C ALA A 168 5.81 4.26 -2.24
N HIS A 169 5.98 4.88 -1.07
CA HIS A 169 4.90 5.54 -0.32
C HIS A 169 4.27 6.68 -1.14
N SER A 170 5.09 7.46 -1.85
CA SER A 170 4.59 8.53 -2.73
C SER A 170 3.76 7.99 -3.88
N ILE A 171 4.13 6.85 -4.48
CA ILE A 171 3.36 6.19 -5.55
C ILE A 171 1.97 5.74 -5.04
N PHE A 172 1.88 5.18 -3.83
CA PHE A 172 0.58 4.79 -3.24
C PHE A 172 -0.36 5.98 -3.03
N ASN A 173 0.20 7.18 -2.86
CA ASN A 173 -0.56 8.42 -2.68
C ASN A 173 -0.92 9.12 -4.00
N LEU A 174 -0.48 8.60 -5.16
CA LEU A 174 -0.86 9.16 -6.46
C LEU A 174 -2.36 8.90 -6.73
N LYS A 175 -3.05 9.91 -7.28
CA LYS A 175 -4.47 9.82 -7.64
C LYS A 175 -4.76 8.64 -8.57
N GLU A 176 -3.85 8.37 -9.49
CA GLU A 176 -3.98 7.27 -10.44
C GLU A 176 -4.05 5.92 -9.73
N PHE A 177 -3.27 5.73 -8.66
CA PHE A 177 -3.26 4.47 -7.89
C PHE A 177 -4.62 4.14 -7.26
N ILE A 178 -5.33 5.19 -6.84
CA ILE A 178 -6.58 5.08 -6.07
C ILE A 178 -7.81 5.08 -6.99
N TYR A 179 -7.83 5.97 -7.99
CA TYR A 179 -9.05 6.33 -8.71
C TYR A 179 -9.06 5.93 -10.18
N VAL A 180 -7.91 5.65 -10.78
CA VAL A 180 -7.82 5.36 -12.21
C VAL A 180 -7.43 3.89 -12.36
N ARG A 181 -8.42 3.08 -12.74
CA ARG A 181 -8.24 1.69 -13.18
C ARG A 181 -9.03 1.45 -14.43
#